data_AF-A0A942VIJ6-F1
#
_entry.id   AF-A0A942VIJ6-F1
#
_cell.length_a   1.000
_cell.length_b   1.000
_cell.length_c   1.000
_cell.angle_alpha   90.00
_cell.angle_beta   90.00
_cell.angle_gamma   90.00
#
_symmetry.space_group_name_H-M   'P 1'
#
loop_
_entity.id
_entity.type
_entity.pdbx_description
1 polymer ?
#
loop_
_entity_poly.entity_id
_entity_poly.type
_entity_poly.pdbx_seq_one_letter_code
_entity_poly.pdbx_strand_id
1 'polypeptide(L)'
;MEDLTTPQVISGPFAYNGQKNEIPDAPTGNAHASVQEGFPPITFISEDDGGEAPYGQDFNGLGNLLSQFYFFKQNGGMYTFEPEVSQMIGGYPQNAMLWYFPENAPAKWLRSTKPNNTDNFITNPEVIGTSWVEAGADVSSVTITYLDENNA
;
A
#
# COMPACT_ATOMS: atom_id res chain seq x y z
N MET A 1 -14.72 18.87 -16.10
CA MET A 1 -13.93 18.28 -15.01
C MET A 1 -14.93 17.99 -13.92
N GLU A 2 -15.14 16.74 -13.54
CA GLU A 2 -16.01 16.47 -12.39
C GLU A 2 -15.35 17.12 -11.17
N ASP A 3 -16.12 17.88 -10.40
CA ASP A 3 -15.65 18.38 -9.11
C ASP A 3 -15.26 17.17 -8.25
N LEU A 4 -14.01 17.13 -7.78
CA LEU A 4 -13.53 16.11 -6.86
C LEU A 4 -14.24 16.32 -5.51
N THR A 5 -15.43 15.74 -5.35
CA THR A 5 -16.12 15.65 -4.07
C THR A 5 -15.43 14.63 -3.16
N THR A 6 -15.55 14.81 -1.84
CA THR A 6 -15.09 13.82 -0.86
C THR A 6 -15.58 12.42 -1.23
N PRO A 7 -14.73 11.38 -1.24
CA PRO A 7 -15.15 10.05 -1.66
C PRO A 7 -16.22 9.46 -0.72
N GLN A 8 -16.95 8.46 -1.21
CA GLN A 8 -18.02 7.80 -0.45
C GLN A 8 -17.49 7.23 0.87
N VAL A 9 -18.18 7.51 1.98
CA VAL A 9 -17.86 6.92 3.28
C VAL A 9 -18.19 5.42 3.28
N ILE A 10 -17.25 4.59 3.75
CA ILE A 10 -17.48 3.16 4.00
C ILE A 10 -17.39 2.86 5.50
N SER A 11 -18.23 1.94 5.99
CA SER A 11 -18.28 1.51 7.40
C SER A 11 -17.25 0.43 7.76
N GLY A 12 -16.57 -0.10 6.76
CA GLY A 12 -15.51 -1.09 6.85
C GLY A 12 -15.00 -1.41 5.44
N PRO A 13 -13.90 -2.17 5.32
CA PRO A 13 -13.45 -2.65 4.01
C PRO A 13 -14.56 -3.40 3.28
N PHE A 14 -14.58 -3.34 1.96
CA PHE A 14 -15.52 -4.06 1.11
C PHE A 14 -15.56 -5.55 1.49
N ALA A 15 -16.75 -6.13 1.53
CA ALA A 15 -16.97 -7.52 1.97
C ALA A 15 -16.37 -7.85 3.36
N TYR A 16 -16.28 -6.90 4.30
CA TYR A 16 -15.74 -7.19 5.64
C TYR A 16 -16.51 -8.32 6.37
N ASN A 17 -17.83 -8.37 6.22
CA ASN A 17 -18.71 -9.47 6.67
C ASN A 17 -19.09 -10.47 5.56
N GLY A 18 -18.62 -10.25 4.33
CA GLY A 18 -18.94 -11.09 3.18
C GLY A 18 -17.99 -12.27 3.03
N GLN A 19 -18.42 -13.28 2.26
CA GLN A 19 -17.54 -14.37 1.83
C GLN A 19 -16.45 -13.80 0.92
N LYS A 20 -15.19 -14.03 1.28
CA LYS A 20 -14.02 -13.56 0.54
C LYS A 20 -12.90 -14.59 0.67
N ASN A 21 -12.06 -14.65 -0.35
CA ASN A 21 -10.79 -15.33 -0.27
C ASN A 21 -9.71 -14.33 0.16
N GLU A 22 -8.67 -14.81 0.84
CA GLU A 22 -7.43 -14.05 0.95
C GLU A 22 -6.74 -14.05 -0.42
N ILE A 23 -6.16 -12.91 -0.80
CA ILE A 23 -5.40 -12.79 -2.06
C ILE A 23 -3.93 -13.04 -1.71
N PRO A 24 -3.37 -14.22 -2.03
CA PRO A 24 -1.97 -14.51 -1.74
C PRO A 24 -1.05 -13.67 -2.62
N ASP A 25 0.21 -13.50 -2.20
CA ASP A 25 1.19 -12.79 -3.01
C ASP A 25 1.56 -13.59 -4.27
N ALA A 26 1.95 -14.86 -4.08
CA ALA A 26 2.42 -15.73 -5.15
C ALA A 26 1.29 -16.26 -6.06
N PRO A 27 1.62 -16.60 -7.32
CA PRO A 27 0.74 -17.32 -8.24
C PRO A 27 0.07 -18.53 -7.59
N THR A 28 -1.23 -18.70 -7.82
CA THR A 28 -2.03 -19.81 -7.27
C THR A 28 -1.93 -21.07 -8.13
N GLY A 29 -1.55 -20.93 -9.41
CA GLY A 29 -1.51 -22.02 -10.39
C GLY A 29 -2.88 -22.54 -10.81
N ASN A 30 -3.97 -21.83 -10.49
CA ASN A 30 -5.35 -22.13 -10.87
C ASN A 30 -6.09 -20.81 -11.18
N ALA A 31 -7.42 -20.80 -11.22
CA ALA A 31 -8.21 -19.61 -11.54
C ALA A 31 -8.32 -18.56 -10.40
N HIS A 32 -7.72 -18.81 -9.24
CA HIS A 32 -7.72 -17.86 -8.13
C HIS A 32 -6.76 -16.71 -8.34
N ALA A 33 -7.18 -15.51 -7.93
CA ALA A 33 -6.35 -14.32 -8.02
C ALA A 33 -5.16 -14.33 -7.05
N SER A 34 -4.08 -13.65 -7.41
CA SER A 34 -2.92 -13.36 -6.55
C SER A 34 -2.47 -11.90 -6.72
N VAL A 35 -1.58 -11.40 -5.85
CA VAL A 35 -1.00 -10.05 -6.00
C VAL A 35 -0.07 -10.01 -7.22
N GLN A 36 0.75 -11.04 -7.43
CA GLN A 36 1.72 -11.06 -8.54
C GLN A 36 1.06 -11.20 -9.92
N GLU A 37 0.01 -12.01 -10.05
CA GLU A 37 -0.64 -12.26 -11.36
C GLU A 37 -1.94 -11.49 -11.55
N GLY A 38 -2.52 -10.91 -10.50
CA GLY A 38 -3.91 -10.46 -10.53
C GLY A 38 -4.83 -11.65 -10.81
N PHE A 39 -5.78 -11.50 -11.74
CA PHE A 39 -6.54 -12.62 -12.26
C PHE A 39 -5.69 -13.38 -13.31
N PRO A 40 -5.45 -14.69 -13.14
CA PRO A 40 -4.55 -15.43 -14.02
C PRO A 40 -5.15 -15.66 -15.41
N PRO A 41 -4.34 -15.90 -16.45
CA PRO A 41 -4.79 -15.98 -17.84
C PRO A 41 -5.92 -16.99 -18.12
N ILE A 42 -6.02 -18.07 -17.34
CA ILE A 42 -7.12 -19.05 -17.43
C ILE A 42 -8.51 -18.41 -17.26
N THR A 43 -8.58 -17.28 -16.56
CA THR A 43 -9.81 -16.50 -16.32
C THR A 43 -10.20 -15.57 -17.47
N PHE A 44 -9.33 -15.44 -18.49
CA PHE A 44 -9.57 -14.63 -19.68
C PHE A 44 -9.93 -15.47 -20.92
N ILE A 45 -9.98 -16.80 -20.76
CA ILE A 45 -10.39 -17.75 -21.79
C ILE A 45 -11.87 -18.06 -21.56
N SER A 46 -12.66 -18.20 -22.63
CA SER A 46 -14.06 -18.63 -22.49
C SER A 46 -14.16 -20.04 -21.94
N GLU A 47 -15.24 -20.34 -21.22
CA GLU A 47 -15.49 -21.69 -20.67
C GLU A 47 -15.54 -22.75 -21.80
N ASP A 48 -16.09 -22.41 -22.97
CA ASP A 48 -16.13 -23.29 -24.15
C ASP A 48 -14.73 -23.65 -24.68
N ASP A 49 -13.73 -22.80 -24.42
CA ASP A 49 -12.33 -22.99 -24.82
C ASP A 49 -11.47 -23.54 -23.67
N GLY A 50 -12.10 -24.01 -22.57
CA GLY A 50 -11.42 -24.58 -21.42
C GLY A 50 -10.92 -23.57 -20.38
N GLY A 51 -11.42 -22.33 -20.42
CA GLY A 51 -11.21 -21.34 -19.38
C GLY A 51 -12.02 -21.61 -18.11
N GLU A 52 -11.68 -20.91 -17.03
CA GLU A 52 -12.37 -20.99 -15.74
C GLU A 52 -12.63 -19.57 -15.23
N ALA A 53 -13.89 -19.21 -15.04
CA ALA A 53 -14.27 -17.87 -14.64
C ALA A 53 -13.65 -17.46 -13.29
N PRO A 54 -13.31 -16.17 -13.10
CA PRO A 54 -12.78 -15.72 -11.82
C PRO A 54 -13.84 -15.81 -10.70
N TYR A 55 -13.38 -16.13 -9.49
CA TYR A 55 -14.26 -16.38 -8.35
C TYR A 55 -14.79 -15.08 -7.74
N GLY A 56 -16.09 -15.03 -7.46
CA GLY A 56 -16.71 -13.89 -6.75
C GLY A 56 -16.05 -13.60 -5.39
N GLN A 57 -15.55 -14.63 -4.71
CA GLN A 57 -14.79 -14.52 -3.48
C GLN A 57 -13.45 -13.80 -3.68
N ASP A 58 -12.82 -13.91 -4.84
CA ASP A 58 -11.57 -13.22 -5.17
C ASP A 58 -11.83 -11.76 -5.49
N PHE A 59 -12.95 -11.41 -6.14
CA PHE A 59 -13.39 -10.03 -6.26
C PHE A 59 -13.65 -9.39 -4.89
N ASN A 60 -14.32 -10.11 -3.99
CA ASN A 60 -14.54 -9.66 -2.61
C ASN A 60 -13.20 -9.54 -1.85
N GLY A 61 -12.28 -10.48 -2.04
CA GLY A 61 -10.94 -10.47 -1.46
C GLY A 61 -10.11 -9.27 -1.92
N LEU A 62 -10.02 -9.04 -3.23
CA LEU A 62 -9.34 -7.90 -3.85
C LEU A 62 -9.95 -6.57 -3.39
N GLY A 63 -11.29 -6.48 -3.44
CA GLY A 63 -12.00 -5.29 -2.97
C GLY A 63 -11.75 -5.03 -1.49
N ASN A 64 -11.72 -6.07 -0.66
CA ASN A 64 -11.38 -5.97 0.76
C ASN A 64 -9.94 -5.46 0.94
N LEU A 65 -8.96 -6.09 0.29
CA LEU A 65 -7.54 -5.75 0.36
C LEU A 65 -7.30 -4.26 0.02
N LEU A 66 -7.87 -3.76 -1.07
CA LEU A 66 -7.67 -2.38 -1.50
C LEU A 66 -8.44 -1.37 -0.64
N SER A 67 -9.67 -1.70 -0.24
CA SER A 67 -10.49 -0.79 0.57
C SER A 67 -10.03 -0.68 2.03
N GLN A 68 -9.17 -1.57 2.52
CA GLN A 68 -8.51 -1.42 3.82
C GLN A 68 -7.70 -0.12 3.90
N PHE A 69 -6.96 0.22 2.83
CA PHE A 69 -6.20 1.49 2.77
C PHE A 69 -7.14 2.70 2.85
N TYR A 70 -8.22 2.68 2.06
CA TYR A 70 -9.22 3.74 2.08
C TYR A 70 -9.89 3.87 3.45
N PHE A 71 -10.33 2.77 4.06
CA PHE A 71 -10.97 2.77 5.37
C PHE A 71 -10.02 3.26 6.47
N PHE A 72 -8.75 2.83 6.46
CA PHE A 72 -7.73 3.30 7.38
C PHE A 72 -7.54 4.82 7.26
N LYS A 73 -7.36 5.33 6.05
CA LYS A 73 -7.17 6.77 5.81
C LYS A 73 -8.39 7.60 6.13
N GLN A 74 -9.60 7.13 5.80
CA GLN A 74 -10.87 7.79 6.15
C GLN A 74 -11.00 8.01 7.65
N ASN A 75 -10.54 7.07 8.47
CA ASN A 75 -10.58 7.16 9.94
C ASN A 75 -9.37 7.88 10.55
N GLY A 76 -8.60 8.62 9.74
CA GLY A 76 -7.45 9.40 10.22
C GLY A 76 -6.16 8.61 10.39
N GLY A 77 -6.11 7.38 9.89
CA GLY A 77 -4.92 6.54 9.96
C GLY A 77 -3.68 7.18 9.33
N MET A 78 -2.53 7.03 9.99
CA MET A 78 -1.24 7.55 9.58
C MET A 78 -0.22 6.40 9.52
N TYR A 79 0.55 6.33 8.45
CA TYR A 79 1.60 5.32 8.31
C TYR A 79 2.88 5.77 9.03
N THR A 80 3.43 4.87 9.84
CA THR A 80 4.74 4.99 10.51
C THR A 80 5.72 3.99 9.88
N PHE A 81 6.96 3.94 10.36
CA PHE A 81 7.90 2.90 9.95
C PHE A 81 7.38 1.51 10.34
N GLU A 82 7.07 0.69 9.34
CA GLU A 82 6.72 -0.72 9.51
C GLU A 82 7.87 -1.61 9.02
N PRO A 83 8.54 -2.39 9.90
CA PRO A 83 9.60 -3.32 9.51
C PRO A 83 9.22 -4.30 8.41
N GLU A 84 7.99 -4.85 8.44
CA GLU A 84 7.54 -5.81 7.42
C GLU A 84 7.45 -5.16 6.04
N VAL A 85 6.91 -3.94 5.96
CA VAL A 85 6.88 -3.15 4.72
C VAL A 85 8.30 -2.87 4.24
N SER A 86 9.18 -2.38 5.14
CA SER A 86 10.58 -2.10 4.79
C SER A 86 11.29 -3.34 4.27
N GLN A 87 11.04 -4.51 4.84
CA GLN A 87 11.62 -5.76 4.37
C GLN A 87 11.09 -6.13 2.99
N MET A 88 9.76 -6.04 2.79
CA MET A 88 9.10 -6.42 1.54
C MET A 88 9.53 -5.57 0.34
N ILE A 89 9.70 -4.26 0.55
CA ILE A 89 10.03 -3.31 -0.54
C ILE A 89 11.54 -3.00 -0.66
N GLY A 90 12.39 -3.60 0.19
CA GLY A 90 13.83 -3.32 0.20
C GLY A 90 14.21 -1.98 0.83
N GLY A 91 13.37 -1.43 1.70
CA GLY A 91 13.54 -0.15 2.37
C GLY A 91 12.71 0.97 1.75
N TYR A 92 12.32 1.96 2.56
CA TYR A 92 11.50 3.06 2.08
C TYR A 92 12.24 3.90 1.03
N PRO A 93 11.58 4.30 -0.07
CA PRO A 93 12.24 5.08 -1.12
C PRO A 93 12.67 6.47 -0.60
N GLN A 94 13.57 7.11 -1.34
CA GLN A 94 13.93 8.50 -1.05
C GLN A 94 12.67 9.37 -1.15
N ASN A 95 12.54 10.33 -0.24
CA ASN A 95 11.36 11.19 -0.09
C ASN A 95 10.09 10.49 0.42
N ALA A 96 10.13 9.19 0.76
CA ALA A 96 9.03 8.56 1.49
C ALA A 96 8.70 9.34 2.76
N MET A 97 7.42 9.51 3.04
CA MET A 97 6.95 10.30 4.18
C MET A 97 6.20 9.42 5.18
N LEU A 98 6.68 9.39 6.42
CA LEU A 98 6.11 8.59 7.50
C LEU A 98 5.95 9.44 8.76
N TRP A 99 4.96 9.10 9.58
CA TRP A 99 4.78 9.73 10.88
C TRP A 99 5.60 9.03 11.95
N TYR A 100 6.22 9.83 12.82
CA TYR A 100 6.87 9.38 14.04
C TYR A 100 6.11 9.90 15.25
N PHE A 101 5.80 9.01 16.20
CA PHE A 101 5.02 9.30 17.40
C PHE A 101 5.87 9.09 18.66
N PRO A 102 6.72 10.05 19.03
CA PRO A 102 7.53 9.95 20.25
C PRO A 102 6.67 9.99 21.51
N GLU A 103 7.11 9.32 22.57
CA GLU A 103 6.50 9.45 23.89
C GLU A 103 6.73 10.86 24.42
N ASN A 104 5.67 11.56 24.85
CA ASN A 104 5.72 12.90 25.45
C ASN A 104 6.21 14.05 24.54
N ALA A 105 6.15 13.89 23.21
CA ALA A 105 6.41 14.99 22.28
C ALA A 105 5.40 14.99 21.12
N PRO A 106 5.25 16.13 20.40
CA PRO A 106 4.40 16.18 19.21
C PRO A 106 4.85 15.16 18.15
N ALA A 107 3.88 14.60 17.43
CA ALA A 107 4.15 13.76 16.29
C ALA A 107 4.94 14.53 15.22
N LYS A 108 5.87 13.86 14.57
CA LYS A 108 6.75 14.43 13.55
C LYS A 108 6.47 13.77 12.21
N TRP A 109 6.38 14.56 11.15
CA TRP A 109 6.32 14.03 9.80
C TRP A 109 7.73 13.96 9.23
N LEU A 110 8.21 12.74 9.03
CA LEU A 110 9.57 12.45 8.63
C LEU A 110 9.63 12.10 7.15
N ARG A 111 10.62 12.66 6.45
CA ARG A 111 10.94 12.36 5.06
C ARG A 111 12.24 11.58 5.00
N SER A 112 12.24 10.46 4.26
CA SER A 112 13.45 9.70 3.98
C SER A 112 14.42 10.52 3.12
N THR A 113 15.70 10.54 3.47
CA THR A 113 16.74 11.29 2.75
C THR A 113 17.53 10.44 1.76
N LYS A 114 17.34 9.10 1.77
CA LYS A 114 18.08 8.14 0.95
C LYS A 114 17.16 7.09 0.31
N PRO A 115 17.52 6.51 -0.85
CA PRO A 115 16.81 5.35 -1.40
C PRO A 115 16.97 4.14 -0.48
N ASN A 116 16.02 3.18 -0.55
CA ASN A 116 16.09 1.91 0.15
C ASN A 116 16.36 2.07 1.66
N ASN A 117 15.71 3.05 2.28
CA ASN A 117 15.96 3.41 3.67
C ASN A 117 15.34 2.39 4.63
N THR A 118 16.20 1.59 5.26
CA THR A 118 15.84 0.58 6.27
C THR A 118 16.01 1.09 7.70
N ASP A 119 16.37 2.36 7.89
CA ASP A 119 16.69 2.90 9.22
C ASP A 119 15.40 3.11 10.02
N ASN A 120 15.18 2.27 11.03
CA ASN A 120 13.97 2.27 11.83
C ASN A 120 14.01 3.35 12.93
N PHE A 121 13.33 4.48 12.71
CA PHE A 121 13.26 5.57 13.70
C PHE A 121 12.42 5.25 14.94
N ILE A 122 11.63 4.16 14.95
CA ILE A 122 10.87 3.72 16.13
C ILE A 122 11.82 3.10 17.15
N THR A 123 12.72 2.22 16.69
CA THR A 123 13.67 1.52 17.57
C THR A 123 14.99 2.27 17.72
N ASN A 124 15.34 3.14 16.77
CA ASN A 124 16.53 3.97 16.82
C ASN A 124 16.23 5.43 16.43
N PRO A 125 15.77 6.29 17.36
CA PRO A 125 15.47 7.68 17.05
C PRO A 125 16.67 8.54 16.60
N GLU A 126 17.92 8.09 16.78
CA GLU A 126 19.13 8.83 16.38
C GLU A 126 19.27 8.98 14.85
N VAL A 127 18.50 8.20 14.08
CA VAL A 127 18.47 8.30 12.62
C VAL A 127 17.68 9.54 12.13
N ILE A 128 16.92 10.18 13.03
CA ILE A 128 16.24 11.45 12.79
C ILE A 128 17.29 12.58 12.81
N GLY A 129 17.33 13.35 11.73
CA GLY A 129 18.38 14.33 11.42
C GLY A 129 19.43 13.80 10.42
N THR A 130 19.42 12.50 10.10
CA THR A 130 20.35 11.88 9.16
C THR A 130 19.62 11.21 7.99
N SER A 131 19.24 9.94 8.11
CA SER A 131 18.49 9.22 7.08
C SER A 131 17.00 9.57 7.04
N TRP A 132 16.52 10.24 8.09
CA TRP A 132 15.20 10.85 8.14
C TRP A 132 15.32 12.31 8.55
N VAL A 133 14.54 13.20 7.93
CA VAL A 133 14.48 14.62 8.32
C VAL A 133 13.03 15.03 8.54
N GLU A 134 12.79 15.93 9.49
CA GLU A 134 11.47 16.53 9.64
C GLU A 134 11.11 17.28 8.35
N ALA A 135 9.95 16.99 7.78
CA ALA A 135 9.56 17.52 6.47
C ALA A 135 9.29 19.04 6.49
N GLY A 136 9.00 19.63 7.66
CA GLY A 136 8.66 21.05 7.80
C GLY A 136 7.39 21.45 7.02
N ALA A 137 6.85 22.64 7.28
CA ALA A 137 5.65 23.15 6.60
C ALA A 137 5.86 23.51 5.11
N ASP A 138 7.11 23.46 4.62
CA ASP A 138 7.46 23.62 3.20
C ASP A 138 7.31 22.29 2.45
N VAL A 139 6.07 21.84 2.31
CA VAL A 139 5.75 20.72 1.41
C VAL A 139 5.72 21.26 -0.03
N SER A 140 6.87 21.67 -0.57
CA SER A 140 7.00 21.85 -2.01
C SER A 140 6.80 20.47 -2.65
N SER A 141 5.72 20.31 -3.41
CA SER A 141 5.33 19.14 -4.20
C SER A 141 6.30 17.96 -4.13
N VAL A 142 5.94 16.92 -3.37
CA VAL A 142 6.70 15.67 -3.36
C VAL A 142 6.53 15.01 -4.73
N THR A 143 7.62 14.98 -5.50
CA THR A 143 7.69 14.12 -6.69
C THR A 143 8.22 12.77 -6.23
N ILE A 144 7.35 11.76 -6.22
CA ILE A 144 7.77 10.37 -6.07
C ILE A 144 8.24 9.93 -7.45
N THR A 145 9.55 9.92 -7.68
CA THR A 145 10.13 9.24 -8.84
C THR A 145 10.16 7.75 -8.53
N TYR A 146 9.29 7.00 -9.19
CA TYR A 146 9.47 5.56 -9.33
C TYR A 146 10.67 5.31 -10.25
N LEU A 147 11.35 4.17 -10.09
CA LEU A 147 12.33 3.75 -11.09
C LEU A 147 11.55 3.44 -12.37
N ASP A 148 11.84 4.20 -13.42
CA ASP A 148 11.33 3.98 -14.77
C ASP A 148 11.94 2.69 -15.32
N GLU A 149 11.44 1.54 -14.88
CA GLU A 149 11.80 0.25 -15.46
C GLU A 149 10.87 -0.03 -16.63
N ASN A 150 11.37 0.30 -17.83
CA ASN A 150 10.97 -0.18 -19.16
C ASN A 150 10.08 0.75 -20.00
N ASN A 151 10.73 1.76 -20.60
CA ASN A 151 10.47 2.10 -21.99
C ASN A 151 11.42 1.25 -22.86
N ALA A 152 10.96 0.06 -23.27
CA ALA A 152 11.52 -0.73 -24.36
C ALA A 152 10.39 -1.51 -25.04
#